data_AF-A0A530LD83-F1
#
_entry.id   AF-A0A530LD83-F1
#
_cell.length_a   1.000
_cell.length_b   1.000
_cell.length_c   1.000
_cell.angle_alpha   90.00
_cell.angle_beta   90.00
_cell.angle_gamma   90.00
#
_symmetry.space_group_name_H-M   'P 1'
#
loop_
_entity.id
_entity.type
_entity.pdbx_description
1 polymer ?
#
loop_
_entity_poly.entity_id
_entity_poly.type
_entity_poly.pdbx_seq_one_letter_code
_entity_poly.pdbx_strand_id
1 'polypeptide(L)'
;ICLLQAEDRLPALLKGPHVALAASVVAVLLFMAAVPTPIHYLVAVPLLALAVNSLDFSSRYLTGFLSSRPMTMLGLWSYSLYLWQQPFYQFVDIQGSSAWLMLAAVFACALCSYYIVEKPARSWLNRNW
;
A
#
# COMPACT_ATOMS: atom_id res chain seq x y z
N ILE A 1 26.72 -1.91 1.10
CA ILE A 1 27.72 -2.88 0.62
C ILE A 1 27.11 -4.29 0.51
N CYS A 2 26.45 -4.81 1.56
CA CYS A 2 25.80 -6.14 1.50
C CYS A 2 24.63 -6.24 0.49
N LEU A 3 23.84 -5.17 0.31
CA LEU A 3 22.74 -5.16 -0.68
C LEU A 3 23.24 -5.15 -2.14
N LEU A 4 24.40 -4.55 -2.41
CA LEU A 4 24.99 -4.51 -3.76
C LEU A 4 25.54 -5.87 -4.20
N GLN A 5 26.04 -6.71 -3.28
CA GLN A 5 26.51 -8.06 -3.63
C GLN A 5 25.39 -9.04 -3.98
N ALA A 6 24.14 -8.76 -3.55
CA ALA A 6 22.98 -9.56 -3.93
C ALA A 6 22.51 -9.24 -5.38
N GLU A 7 22.77 -8.03 -5.88
CA GLU A 7 22.42 -7.62 -7.26
C GLU A 7 23.09 -8.45 -8.35
N ASP A 8 24.29 -8.97 -8.09
CA ASP A 8 25.04 -9.81 -9.02
C ASP A 8 24.56 -11.28 -9.05
N ARG A 9 23.83 -11.72 -8.03
CA ARG A 9 23.35 -13.12 -7.86
C ARG A 9 21.87 -13.30 -8.20
N LEU A 10 21.16 -12.22 -8.54
CA LEU A 10 19.76 -12.28 -8.94
C LEU A 10 19.64 -12.96 -10.32
N PRO A 11 18.84 -14.05 -10.45
CA PRO A 11 18.63 -14.72 -11.72
C PRO A 11 18.12 -13.71 -12.76
N ALA A 12 18.61 -13.80 -13.99
CA ALA A 12 18.24 -12.90 -15.10
C ALA A 12 16.71 -12.78 -15.28
N LEU A 13 15.97 -13.79 -14.85
CA LEU A 13 14.51 -13.83 -14.80
C LEU A 13 13.87 -12.73 -13.92
N LEU A 14 14.57 -12.18 -12.93
CA LEU A 14 14.06 -11.11 -12.04
C LEU A 14 14.38 -9.70 -12.53
N LYS A 15 15.33 -9.55 -13.45
CA LYS A 15 15.72 -8.26 -14.04
C LYS A 15 14.83 -7.86 -15.23
N GLY A 16 13.83 -8.67 -15.57
CA GLY A 16 12.95 -8.42 -16.71
C GLY A 16 11.96 -7.28 -16.44
N PRO A 17 11.81 -6.30 -17.36
CA PRO A 17 10.95 -5.12 -17.16
C PRO A 17 9.45 -5.46 -16.99
N HIS A 18 9.03 -6.65 -17.40
CA HIS A 18 7.65 -7.14 -17.31
C HIS A 18 7.40 -8.05 -16.10
N VAL A 19 8.46 -8.48 -15.40
CA VAL A 19 8.37 -9.47 -14.32
C VAL A 19 7.66 -8.88 -13.11
N ALA A 20 7.99 -7.65 -12.74
CA ALA A 20 7.32 -6.93 -11.67
C ALA A 20 5.84 -6.69 -11.98
N LEU A 21 5.51 -6.33 -13.24
CA LEU A 21 4.13 -6.12 -13.66
C LEU A 21 3.33 -7.42 -13.62
N ALA A 22 3.87 -8.49 -14.21
CA ALA A 22 3.23 -9.81 -14.21
C ALA A 22 3.06 -10.34 -12.80
N ALA A 23 4.09 -10.25 -11.94
CA ALA A 23 4.01 -10.66 -10.55
C ALA A 23 2.98 -9.84 -9.77
N SER A 24 2.91 -8.53 -9.98
CA SER A 24 1.90 -7.65 -9.35
C SER A 24 0.48 -8.04 -9.76
N VAL A 25 0.25 -8.25 -11.07
CA VAL A 25 -1.08 -8.63 -11.59
C VAL A 25 -1.48 -10.00 -11.07
N VAL A 26 -0.60 -11.00 -11.10
CA VAL A 26 -0.89 -12.34 -10.60
C VAL A 26 -1.13 -12.31 -9.08
N ALA A 27 -0.37 -11.52 -8.32
CA ALA A 27 -0.60 -11.35 -6.89
C ALA A 27 -1.98 -10.76 -6.62
N VAL A 28 -2.35 -9.67 -7.29
CA VAL A 28 -3.67 -9.03 -7.15
C VAL A 28 -4.81 -9.99 -7.53
N LEU A 29 -4.65 -10.76 -8.60
CA LEU A 29 -5.65 -11.76 -9.00
C LEU A 29 -5.81 -12.88 -7.96
N LEU A 30 -4.71 -13.35 -7.37
CA LEU A 30 -4.75 -14.33 -6.27
C LEU A 30 -5.40 -13.75 -5.01
N PHE A 31 -5.23 -12.44 -4.75
CA PHE A 31 -5.88 -11.74 -3.63
C PHE A 31 -7.38 -11.51 -3.84
N MET A 32 -7.79 -11.28 -5.08
CA MET A 32 -9.20 -11.04 -5.44
C MET A 32 -10.00 -12.32 -5.61
N ALA A 33 -9.36 -13.40 -6.09
CA ALA A 33 -10.02 -14.69 -6.18
C ALA A 33 -10.22 -15.25 -4.77
N ALA A 34 -11.39 -15.84 -4.51
CA ALA A 34 -11.68 -16.57 -3.27
C ALA A 34 -10.89 -17.90 -3.23
N VAL A 35 -9.57 -17.80 -3.22
CA VAL A 35 -8.64 -18.93 -3.18
C VAL A 35 -8.55 -19.43 -1.74
N PRO A 36 -8.48 -20.76 -1.52
CA PRO A 36 -8.27 -21.33 -0.19
C PRO A 36 -7.12 -20.66 0.57
N THR A 37 -7.36 -20.35 1.85
CA THR A 37 -6.43 -19.67 2.76
C THR A 37 -4.98 -20.17 2.72
N PRO A 38 -4.66 -21.49 2.67
CA PRO A 38 -3.27 -21.94 2.62
C PRO A 38 -2.53 -21.51 1.34
N ILE A 39 -3.19 -21.54 0.19
CA ILE A 39 -2.59 -21.13 -1.09
C ILE A 39 -2.33 -19.62 -1.08
N HIS A 40 -3.25 -18.88 -0.47
CA HIS A 40 -3.14 -17.44 -0.30
C HIS A 40 -1.86 -17.05 0.44
N TYR A 41 -1.60 -17.65 1.61
CA TYR A 41 -0.42 -17.35 2.41
C TYR A 41 0.88 -17.91 1.82
N LEU A 42 0.84 -19.10 1.20
CA LEU A 42 2.04 -19.76 0.68
C LEU A 42 2.49 -19.25 -0.68
N VAL A 43 1.58 -18.72 -1.49
CA VAL A 43 1.89 -18.33 -2.87
C VAL A 43 1.70 -16.84 -3.07
N ALA A 44 0.59 -16.24 -2.66
CA ALA A 44 0.32 -14.83 -2.94
C ALA A 44 1.28 -13.90 -2.16
N VAL A 45 1.59 -14.21 -0.90
CA VAL A 45 2.51 -13.42 -0.07
C VAL A 45 3.93 -13.37 -0.65
N PRO A 46 4.61 -14.50 -0.96
CA PRO A 46 5.93 -14.45 -1.58
C PRO A 46 5.89 -13.87 -3.00
N LEU A 47 4.81 -14.05 -3.75
CA LEU A 47 4.67 -13.43 -5.07
C LEU A 47 4.53 -11.91 -4.98
N LEU A 48 3.81 -11.40 -3.98
CA LEU A 48 3.72 -9.98 -3.68
C LEU A 48 5.09 -9.43 -3.23
N ALA A 49 5.79 -10.16 -2.37
CA ALA A 49 7.15 -9.79 -1.97
C ALA A 49 8.09 -9.73 -3.18
N LEU A 50 7.96 -10.68 -4.12
CA LEU A 50 8.71 -10.69 -5.38
C LEU A 50 8.35 -9.48 -6.25
N ALA A 51 7.07 -9.15 -6.37
CA ALA A 51 6.59 -8.00 -7.13
C ALA A 51 7.17 -6.68 -6.58
N VAL A 52 7.21 -6.51 -5.26
CA VAL A 52 7.79 -5.33 -4.61
C VAL A 52 9.31 -5.27 -4.80
N ASN A 53 10.03 -6.37 -4.61
CA ASN A 53 11.50 -6.39 -4.77
C ASN A 53 11.94 -6.24 -6.23
N SER A 54 11.14 -6.68 -7.19
CA SER A 54 11.40 -6.48 -8.62
C SER A 54 10.93 -5.13 -9.14
N LEU A 55 10.21 -4.35 -8.32
CA LEU A 55 9.65 -3.04 -8.71
C LEU A 55 10.74 -2.00 -9.00
N ASP A 56 11.87 -2.09 -8.29
CA ASP A 56 13.04 -1.23 -8.51
C ASP A 56 13.70 -1.45 -9.88
N PHE A 57 13.57 -2.66 -10.44
CA PHE A 57 14.08 -3.04 -11.77
C PHE A 57 13.01 -2.95 -12.86
N SER A 58 11.80 -2.53 -12.52
CA SER A 58 10.65 -2.50 -13.42
C SER A 58 10.73 -1.34 -14.42
N SER A 59 9.81 -1.37 -15.39
CA SER A 59 9.61 -0.28 -16.35
C SER A 59 9.45 1.06 -15.66
N ARG A 60 10.22 2.06 -16.11
CA ARG A 60 10.25 3.43 -15.57
C ARG A 60 8.87 4.09 -15.52
N TYR A 61 7.94 3.66 -16.37
CA TYR A 61 6.55 4.12 -16.36
C TYR A 61 5.78 3.67 -15.11
N LEU A 62 5.97 2.42 -14.68
CA LEU A 62 5.27 1.87 -13.52
C LEU A 62 5.78 2.52 -12.23
N THR A 63 7.10 2.54 -12.08
CA THR A 63 7.76 3.19 -10.93
C THR A 63 7.47 4.69 -10.92
N GLY A 64 7.49 5.35 -12.08
CA GLY A 64 7.11 6.77 -12.19
C GLY A 64 5.66 7.07 -11.79
N PHE A 65 4.72 6.19 -12.13
CA PHE A 65 3.33 6.32 -11.71
C PHE A 65 3.15 6.10 -10.20
N LEU A 66 3.77 5.06 -9.63
CA LEU A 66 3.71 4.78 -8.20
C LEU A 66 4.42 5.84 -7.36
N SER A 67 5.56 6.34 -7.83
CA SER A 67 6.32 7.44 -7.20
C SER A 67 5.74 8.82 -7.51
N SER A 68 4.61 8.91 -8.20
CA SER A 68 3.95 10.19 -8.43
C SER A 68 3.46 10.77 -7.09
N ARG A 69 3.59 12.10 -6.94
CA ARG A 69 3.11 12.82 -5.76
C ARG A 69 1.67 12.46 -5.36
N PRO A 70 0.66 12.43 -6.25
CA PRO A 70 -0.70 12.10 -5.85
C PRO A 70 -0.81 10.67 -5.32
N MET A 71 -0.17 9.69 -5.97
CA MET A 71 -0.22 8.30 -5.55
C MET A 71 0.44 8.10 -4.18
N THR A 72 1.58 8.77 -3.96
CA THR A 72 2.27 8.73 -2.66
C THR A 72 1.42 9.39 -1.58
N MET A 73 0.77 10.53 -1.87
CA MET A 73 -0.13 11.19 -0.93
C MET A 73 -1.36 10.35 -0.57
N LEU A 74 -1.96 9.65 -1.54
CA LEU A 74 -3.05 8.70 -1.26
C LEU A 74 -2.59 7.57 -0.35
N GLY A 75 -1.40 7.03 -0.57
CA GLY A 75 -0.79 6.04 0.33
C GLY A 75 -0.64 6.56 1.76
N LEU A 76 -0.23 7.82 1.93
CA LEU A 76 -0.11 8.45 3.25
C LEU A 76 -1.47 8.67 3.91
N TRP A 77 -2.47 9.11 3.16
CA TRP A 77 -3.82 9.26 3.71
C TRP A 77 -4.51 7.94 4.02
N SER A 78 -4.11 6.84 3.35
CA SER A 78 -4.73 5.52 3.53
C SER A 78 -4.71 5.06 5.00
N TYR A 79 -3.64 5.34 5.73
CA TYR A 79 -3.50 4.96 7.13
C TYR A 79 -4.50 5.71 8.02
N SER A 80 -4.51 7.04 7.90
CA SER A 80 -5.46 7.90 8.62
C SER A 80 -6.92 7.56 8.25
N LEU A 81 -7.22 7.31 6.97
CA LEU A 81 -8.55 6.91 6.53
C LEU A 81 -8.98 5.57 7.12
N TYR A 82 -8.09 4.57 7.11
CA TYR A 82 -8.37 3.25 7.66
C TYR A 82 -8.72 3.31 9.16
N LEU A 83 -7.98 4.10 9.93
CA LEU A 83 -8.23 4.28 11.37
C LEU A 83 -9.61 4.88 11.65
N TRP A 84 -10.03 5.88 10.88
CA TRP A 84 -11.32 6.54 11.10
C TRP A 84 -12.48 5.80 10.43
N GLN A 85 -12.24 5.01 9.39
CA GLN A 85 -13.29 4.24 8.73
C GLN A 85 -13.98 3.25 9.69
N GLN A 86 -13.22 2.55 10.54
CA GLN A 86 -13.76 1.57 11.49
C GLN A 86 -14.75 2.15 12.52
N PRO A 87 -14.40 3.19 13.31
CA PRO A 87 -15.30 3.73 14.33
C PRO A 87 -16.57 4.32 13.72
N PHE A 88 -16.46 5.02 12.59
CA PHE A 88 -17.63 5.60 11.92
C PHE A 88 -18.51 4.51 11.28
N TYR A 89 -17.93 3.43 10.74
CA TYR A 89 -18.71 2.31 10.22
C TYR A 89 -19.59 1.69 11.31
N GLN A 90 -19.02 1.41 12.49
CA GLN A 90 -19.77 0.91 13.64
C GLN A 90 -20.84 1.91 14.11
N PHE A 91 -20.56 3.21 14.00
CA PHE A 91 -21.51 4.25 14.36
C PHE A 91 -22.71 4.33 13.38
N VAL A 92 -22.50 4.04 12.07
CA VAL A 92 -23.59 3.99 11.07
C VAL A 92 -24.54 2.86 11.44
N ASP A 93 -23.95 1.70 11.73
CA ASP A 93 -24.67 0.46 12.01
C ASP A 93 -25.58 0.59 13.24
N ILE A 94 -25.11 1.30 14.27
CA ILE A 94 -25.86 1.50 15.53
C ILE A 94 -26.93 2.59 15.41
N GLN A 95 -26.66 3.71 14.72
CA GLN A 95 -27.56 4.89 14.71
C GLN A 95 -28.42 5.02 13.46
N GLY A 96 -28.21 4.20 12.41
CA GLY A 96 -28.98 4.29 11.16
C GLY A 96 -28.81 5.63 10.44
N SER A 97 -27.67 6.30 10.62
CA SER A 97 -27.39 7.60 9.99
C SER A 97 -27.06 7.49 8.50
N SER A 98 -27.12 8.61 7.78
CA SER A 98 -26.85 8.65 6.34
C SER A 98 -25.37 8.33 6.06
N ALA A 99 -25.14 7.25 5.31
CA ALA A 99 -23.79 6.76 4.99
C ALA A 99 -22.90 7.84 4.34
N TRP A 100 -23.47 8.76 3.55
CA TRP A 100 -22.70 9.79 2.85
C TRP A 100 -22.20 10.90 3.78
N LEU A 101 -23.01 11.27 4.77
CA LEU A 101 -22.60 12.26 5.78
C LEU A 101 -21.47 11.70 6.64
N MET A 102 -21.55 10.41 6.98
CA MET A 102 -20.53 9.75 7.78
C MET A 102 -19.26 9.47 6.99
N LEU A 103 -19.36 9.19 5.69
CA LEU A 103 -18.20 9.13 4.82
C LEU A 103 -17.48 10.48 4.76
N ALA A 104 -18.22 11.59 4.61
CA ALA A 104 -17.65 12.93 4.66
C ALA A 104 -16.99 13.21 6.02
N ALA A 105 -17.61 12.78 7.13
CA ALA A 105 -17.05 12.91 8.47
C ALA A 105 -15.76 12.08 8.66
N VAL A 106 -15.72 10.84 8.15
CA VAL A 106 -14.50 9.99 8.13
C VAL A 106 -13.38 10.71 7.40
N PHE A 107 -13.64 11.21 6.20
CA PHE A 107 -12.63 11.95 5.44
C PHE A 107 -12.17 13.20 6.18
N ALA A 108 -13.08 13.97 6.75
CA ALA A 108 -12.75 15.17 7.52
C ALA A 108 -11.89 14.84 8.76
N CYS A 109 -12.26 13.83 9.55
CA CYS A 109 -11.51 13.39 10.72
C CYS A 109 -10.16 12.78 10.33
N ALA A 110 -10.10 11.98 9.27
CA ALA A 110 -8.86 11.41 8.76
C ALA A 110 -7.88 12.48 8.30
N LEU A 111 -8.33 13.47 7.51
CA LEU A 111 -7.48 14.58 7.10
C LEU A 111 -7.03 15.41 8.32
N CYS A 112 -7.93 15.70 9.24
CA CYS A 112 -7.61 16.43 10.46
C CYS A 112 -6.52 15.70 11.27
N SER A 113 -6.68 14.41 11.50
CA SER A 113 -5.70 13.54 12.17
C SER A 113 -4.36 13.51 11.44
N TYR A 114 -4.39 13.39 10.11
CA TYR A 114 -3.18 13.36 9.28
C TYR A 114 -2.37 14.66 9.41
N TYR A 115 -3.04 15.82 9.31
CA TYR A 115 -2.35 17.11 9.34
C TYR A 115 -1.92 17.53 10.75
N ILE A 116 -2.70 17.19 11.79
CA ILE A 116 -2.44 17.61 13.18
C ILE A 116 -1.50 16.67 13.91
N VAL A 117 -1.58 15.36 13.67
CA VAL A 117 -0.82 14.36 14.45
C VAL A 117 0.24 13.70 13.59
N GLU A 118 -0.16 13.11 12.47
CA GLU A 118 0.72 12.23 11.69
C GLU A 118 1.87 13.00 11.02
N LYS A 119 1.56 14.12 10.38
CA LYS A 119 2.56 14.97 9.71
C LYS A 119 3.61 15.55 10.68
N PRO A 120 3.27 16.16 11.83
CA PRO A 120 4.27 16.65 12.76
C PRO A 120 5.04 15.51 13.45
N ALA A 121 4.38 14.40 13.81
CA ALA A 121 5.06 13.24 14.38
C ALA A 121 6.13 12.69 13.40
N ARG A 122 5.77 12.57 12.12
CA ARG A 122 6.70 12.13 11.08
C ARG A 122 7.85 13.12 10.86
N SER A 123 7.55 14.42 10.84
CA SER A 123 8.58 15.46 10.71
C SER A 123 9.51 15.51 11.93
N TRP A 124 9.00 15.23 13.12
CA TRP A 124 9.79 15.15 14.35
C TRP A 124 10.70 13.94 14.31
N LEU A 125 10.16 12.76 13.97
CA LEU A 125 10.92 11.51 13.89
C LEU A 125 12.07 11.63 12.88
N ASN A 126 11.79 12.14 11.67
CA ASN A 126 12.80 12.33 10.62
C ASN A 126 13.88 13.37 10.96
N ARG A 127 13.66 14.21 11.97
CA ARG A 127 14.66 15.19 12.43
C ARG A 127 15.51 14.66 13.58
N ASN A 128 14.98 13.69 14.33
CA ASN A 128 15.58 13.18 15.56
C ASN A 128 16.26 11.80 15.37
N TRP A 129 16.17 11.23 14.17
CA TRP A 129 16.83 10.01 13.70
C TRP A 129 17.66 10.35 12.46
#